data_AF-A0A0D2A310-F1
#
_entry.id   AF-A0A0D2A310-F1
#
_cell.length_a   1.000
_cell.length_b   1.000
_cell.length_c   1.000
_cell.angle_alpha   90.00
_cell.angle_beta   90.00
_cell.angle_gamma   90.00
#
_symmetry.space_group_name_H-M   'P 1'
#
loop_
_entity.id
_entity.type
_entity.pdbx_description
1 polymer ?
#
loop_
_entity_poly.entity_id
_entity_poly.type
_entity_poly.pdbx_seq_one_letter_code
_entity_poly.pdbx_strand_id
1 'polypeptide(L)'
;MTVKAQAFIESVVPGLQQIEIPDAAFLIDNEATGQKVLFDLGVRKDYWNLPPVLLSLLARGVSVTSLKTQNDITEILEDNKIDLGEICMSWY
;
A
#
# COMPACT_ATOMS: atom_id res chain seq x y z
N MET A 1 -0.74 -4.65 7.13
CA MET A 1 -0.02 -5.85 6.66
C MET A 1 0.92 -6.35 7.76
N THR A 2 1.35 -7.61 7.72
CA THR A 2 2.36 -8.16 8.64
C THR A 2 3.68 -8.36 7.90
N VAL A 3 4.78 -7.90 8.49
CA VAL A 3 6.12 -7.97 7.91
C VAL A 3 7.12 -8.55 8.89
N LYS A 4 8.27 -9.01 8.39
CA LYS A 4 9.41 -9.36 9.23
C LYS A 4 10.01 -8.09 9.83
N ALA A 5 10.17 -8.04 11.14
CA ALA A 5 10.72 -6.88 11.84
C ALA A 5 12.13 -6.50 11.34
N GLN A 6 12.93 -7.49 10.95
CA GLN A 6 14.28 -7.29 10.42
C GLN A 6 14.34 -6.44 9.14
N ALA A 7 13.20 -6.25 8.44
CA ALA A 7 13.12 -5.38 7.28
C ALA A 7 13.15 -3.88 7.66
N PHE A 8 12.90 -3.55 8.93
CA PHE A 8 12.78 -2.18 9.43
C PHE A 8 13.66 -1.91 10.67
N ILE A 9 14.03 -2.95 11.41
CA ILE A 9 14.74 -2.88 12.67
C ILE A 9 16.01 -3.73 12.56
N GLU A 10 17.19 -3.10 12.64
CA GLU A 10 18.47 -3.79 12.53
C GLU A 10 18.71 -4.78 13.68
N SER A 11 18.43 -4.36 14.92
CA SER A 11 18.54 -5.21 16.12
C SER A 11 17.16 -5.64 16.63
N VAL A 12 16.58 -6.65 15.98
CA VAL A 12 15.25 -7.19 16.33
C VAL A 12 15.26 -7.77 17.75
N VAL A 13 14.35 -7.29 18.61
CA VAL A 13 14.18 -7.81 19.97
C VAL A 13 13.62 -9.24 19.92
N PRO A 14 14.16 -10.20 20.71
CA PRO A 14 13.58 -11.53 20.81
C PRO A 14 12.09 -11.47 21.20
N GLY A 15 11.24 -12.07 20.36
CA GLY A 15 9.78 -12.06 20.52
C GLY A 15 9.07 -11.05 19.61
N LEU A 16 9.80 -10.16 18.92
CA LEU A 16 9.27 -9.18 17.98
C LEU A 16 9.70 -9.49 16.54
N GLN A 17 9.66 -10.75 16.10
CA GLN A 17 10.10 -11.10 14.75
C GLN A 17 9.12 -10.67 13.64
N GLN A 18 7.87 -10.43 14.01
CA GLN A 18 6.83 -9.93 13.13
C GLN A 18 6.22 -8.66 13.72
N ILE A 19 5.95 -7.70 12.84
CA ILE A 19 5.27 -6.46 13.20
C ILE A 19 4.10 -6.24 12.25
N GLU A 20 3.02 -5.72 12.79
CA GLU A 20 1.91 -5.20 12.01
C GLU A 20 2.21 -3.74 11.68
N ILE A 21 2.14 -3.41 10.40
CA ILE A 21 2.33 -2.05 9.91
C ILE A 21 1.13 -1.64 9.04
N PRO A 22 0.72 -0.37 9.09
CA PRO A 22 -0.26 0.15 8.15
C PRO A 22 0.34 0.22 6.74
N ASP A 23 -0.52 0.00 5.76
CA ASP A 23 -0.28 0.39 4.37
C ASP A 23 -1.08 1.68 4.14
N ALA A 24 -0.42 2.75 3.72
CA ALA A 24 -1.03 4.08 3.70
C ALA A 24 -0.74 4.79 2.38
N ALA A 25 -1.80 5.32 1.78
CA ALA A 25 -1.75 6.28 0.69
C ALA A 25 -2.36 7.61 1.17
N PHE A 26 -1.90 8.72 0.62
CA PHE A 26 -2.35 10.05 1.04
C PHE A 26 -2.92 10.81 -0.16
N LEU A 27 -4.17 11.24 -0.03
CA LEU A 27 -4.75 12.21 -0.95
C LEU A 27 -4.44 13.63 -0.43
N ILE A 28 -3.75 14.41 -1.24
CA ILE A 28 -3.39 15.79 -0.96
C ILE A 28 -4.31 16.68 -1.78
N ASP A 29 -5.14 17.48 -1.10
CA ASP A 29 -5.98 18.49 -1.71
C ASP A 29 -5.28 19.85 -1.64
N ASN A 30 -4.79 20.34 -2.78
CA ASN A 30 -4.10 21.62 -2.86
C ASN A 30 -5.07 22.73 -3.23
N GLU A 31 -5.59 23.43 -2.22
CA GLU A 31 -6.55 24.53 -2.42
C GLU A 31 -6.00 25.67 -3.29
N ALA A 32 -4.69 25.93 -3.26
CA ALA A 32 -4.09 27.03 -4.01
C ALA A 32 -4.05 26.77 -5.53
N THR A 33 -3.91 25.51 -5.94
CA THR A 33 -3.91 25.11 -7.36
C THR A 33 -5.21 24.44 -7.80
N GLY A 34 -6.08 24.08 -6.85
CA GLY A 34 -7.29 23.28 -7.09
C GLY A 34 -6.99 21.82 -7.47
N GLN A 35 -5.75 21.36 -7.32
CA GLN A 35 -5.34 20.02 -7.73
C GLN A 35 -5.45 19.02 -6.58
N LYS A 36 -5.91 17.81 -6.88
CA LYS A 36 -5.79 16.66 -5.99
C LYS A 36 -4.64 15.78 -6.45
N VAL A 37 -3.73 15.44 -5.55
CA VAL A 37 -2.56 14.60 -5.83
C VAL A 37 -2.57 13.41 -4.90
N LEU A 38 -2.36 12.23 -5.45
CA LEU A 38 -2.27 11.00 -4.66
C LEU A 38 -0.79 10.63 -4.47
N PHE A 39 -0.38 10.48 -3.21
CA PHE A 39 0.94 9.98 -2.84
C PHE A 39 0.81 8.50 -2.43
N ASP A 40 1.53 7.64 -3.16
CA ASP A 40 1.40 6.17 -3.12
C ASP A 40 0.01 5.67 -3.58
N LEU A 41 -0.09 4.38 -3.91
CA LEU A 41 -1.35 3.70 -4.26
C LEU A 41 -1.66 2.55 -3.30
N GLY A 42 -0.72 2.23 -2.41
CA GLY A 42 -0.84 1.10 -1.49
C GLY A 42 -0.94 -0.25 -2.20
N VAL A 43 -1.50 -1.22 -1.49
CA VAL A 43 -1.64 -2.60 -1.93
C VAL A 43 -2.96 -2.80 -2.67
N ARG A 44 -2.87 -3.48 -3.81
CA ARG A 44 -4.05 -3.96 -4.54
C ARG A 44 -4.79 -5.05 -3.78
N LYS A 45 -6.12 -4.96 -3.76
CA LYS A 45 -7.01 -6.00 -3.22
C LYS A 45 -6.83 -7.36 -3.87
N ASP A 46 -6.56 -7.39 -5.17
CA ASP A 46 -6.40 -8.61 -5.96
C ASP A 46 -4.92 -9.04 -6.08
N TYR A 47 -4.13 -8.89 -5.02
CA TYR A 47 -2.68 -9.20 -5.04
C TYR A 47 -2.35 -10.65 -5.48
N TRP A 48 -3.29 -11.59 -5.37
CA TRP A 48 -3.15 -12.96 -5.90
C TRP A 48 -3.14 -13.03 -7.44
N ASN A 49 -3.53 -11.95 -8.11
CA ASN A 49 -3.53 -11.78 -9.57
C ASN A 49 -2.25 -11.07 -10.09
N LEU A 50 -1.24 -10.91 -9.23
CA LEU A 50 0.07 -10.37 -9.64
C LEU A 50 0.83 -11.37 -10.53
N PRO A 51 1.80 -10.92 -11.34
CA PRO A 51 2.68 -11.79 -12.10
C PRO A 51 3.35 -12.88 -11.23
N PRO A 52 3.60 -14.10 -11.77
CA PRO A 52 4.12 -15.23 -10.99
C PRO A 52 5.40 -14.92 -10.21
N VAL A 53 6.27 -14.06 -10.74
CA VAL A 53 7.50 -13.63 -10.05
C VAL A 53 7.20 -12.89 -8.75
N LEU A 54 6.19 -12.02 -8.72
CA LEU A 54 5.81 -11.29 -7.51
C LEU A 54 5.07 -12.20 -6.52
N LEU A 55 4.21 -13.09 -7.01
CA LEU A 55 3.56 -14.10 -6.16
C LEU A 55 4.59 -15.01 -5.47
N SER A 56 5.67 -15.39 -6.17
CA SER A 56 6.77 -16.17 -5.59
C SER A 56 7.49 -15.43 -4.46
N LEU A 57 7.69 -14.11 -4.60
CA LEU A 57 8.28 -13.28 -3.54
C LEU A 57 7.38 -13.19 -2.31
N LEU A 58 6.07 -13.02 -2.50
CA LEU A 58 5.08 -13.02 -1.43
C LEU A 58 5.00 -14.39 -0.74
N ALA A 59 4.98 -15.48 -1.50
CA ALA A 59 4.91 -16.84 -0.96
C ALA A 59 6.15 -17.23 -0.15
N ARG A 60 7.33 -16.74 -0.55
CA ARG A 60 8.59 -16.92 0.20
C ARG A 60 8.65 -16.06 1.47
N GLY A 61 7.68 -15.19 1.68
CA GLY A 61 7.60 -14.30 2.83
C GLY A 61 8.88 -13.47 2.99
N VAL A 62 9.47 -12.97 1.89
CA VAL A 62 10.79 -12.31 1.92
C VAL A 62 10.77 -11.14 2.91
N SER A 63 9.78 -10.26 2.79
CA SER A 63 9.57 -9.12 3.68
C SER A 63 8.16 -9.09 4.26
N VAL A 64 7.13 -9.30 3.42
CA VAL A 64 5.72 -9.39 3.82
C VAL A 64 5.39 -10.84 4.15
N THR A 65 4.91 -11.11 5.36
CA THR A 65 4.54 -12.46 5.81
C THR A 65 3.04 -12.71 5.76
N SER A 66 2.23 -11.65 5.83
CA SER A 66 0.79 -11.72 5.67
C SER A 66 0.26 -10.44 5.06
N LEU A 67 -0.64 -10.59 4.09
CA LEU A 67 -1.28 -9.50 3.38
C LEU A 67 -2.78 -9.75 3.35
N LYS A 68 -3.54 -8.75 3.77
CA LYS A 68 -5.00 -8.74 3.64
C LYS A 68 -5.41 -7.29 3.45
N THR A 69 -6.04 -7.00 2.34
CA THR A 69 -6.77 -5.75 2.11
C THR A 69 -8.13 -6.08 1.51
N GLN A 70 -9.15 -5.30 1.86
CA GLN A 70 -10.52 -5.51 1.38
C GLN A 70 -10.78 -4.68 0.12
N ASN A 71 -10.30 -3.43 0.13
CA ASN A 71 -10.53 -2.47 -0.93
C ASN A 71 -9.18 -2.02 -1.48
N ASP A 72 -9.14 -1.66 -2.77
CA ASP A 72 -8.01 -0.94 -3.35
C ASP A 72 -8.26 0.58 -3.35
N ILE A 73 -7.24 1.35 -3.72
CA ILE A 73 -7.32 2.82 -3.63
C ILE A 73 -8.42 3.40 -4.52
N THR A 74 -8.73 2.77 -5.65
CA THR A 74 -9.78 3.23 -6.55
C THR A 74 -11.16 3.11 -5.91
N GLU A 75 -11.47 1.98 -5.27
CA GLU A 75 -12.71 1.81 -4.52
C GLU A 75 -12.80 2.77 -3.33
N ILE A 76 -11.70 2.95 -2.59
CA ILE A 76 -11.66 3.86 -1.44
C ILE A 76 -11.99 5.29 -1.87
N LEU A 77 -11.48 5.75 -3.02
CA LEU A 77 -11.75 7.08 -3.54
C LEU A 77 -13.21 7.23 -4.01
N GLU A 78 -13.71 6.27 -4.78
CA GLU A 78 -15.08 6.28 -5.29
C GLU A 78 -16.12 6.19 -4.16
N ASP A 79 -15.90 5.36 -3.14
CA ASP A 79 -16.74 5.27 -1.93
C ASP A 79 -16.83 6.61 -1.18
N ASN A 80 -15.77 7.42 -1.26
CA ASN A 80 -15.71 8.77 -0.70
C ASN A 80 -16.12 9.87 -1.69
N LYS A 81 -16.71 9.50 -2.83
CA LYS A 81 -17.23 10.41 -3.87
C LYS A 81 -16.15 11.28 -4.50
N ILE A 82 -14.93 10.75 -4.63
CA ILE A 82 -13.82 11.42 -5.30
C ILE A 82 -13.67 10.78 -6.67
N ASP A 83 -13.93 11.55 -7.72
CA ASP A 83 -13.79 11.09 -9.10
C ASP A 83 -12.31 10.88 -9.43
N LEU A 84 -11.96 9.72 -10.01
CA LEU A 84 -10.58 9.39 -10.34
C LEU A 84 -9.97 10.35 -11.37
N GLY A 85 -10.80 10.98 -12.20
CA GLY A 85 -10.40 12.03 -13.15
C GLY A 85 -10.01 13.36 -12.49
N GLU A 86 -10.35 13.57 -11.22
CA GLU A 86 -9.88 14.74 -10.44
C GLU A 86 -8.44 14.57 -9.95
N ILE A 87 -7.91 13.35 -9.95
CA ILE A 87 -6.59 13.05 -9.41
C ILE A 87 -5.53 13.31 -10.47
N CYS A 88 -4.68 14.29 -10.20
CA CYS A 88 -3.53 14.59 -11.03
C CYS A 88 -2.46 13.51 -10.84
N MET A 89 -2.29 12.66 -11.85
CA MET A 89 -1.16 11.74 -11.92
C MET A 89 0.06 12.49 -12.44
N SER A 90 0.89 12.98 -11.53
CA SER A 90 2.21 13.53 -11.86
C SER A 90 3.15 12.38 -12.22
N TRP A 91 3.22 12.02 -13.50
CA TRP A 91 4.34 11.25 -14.02
C TRP A 91 5.47 12.23 -14.36
N TYR A 92 6.63 12.03 -13.75
CA TYR A 92 7.86 12.80 -13.98
C TYR A 92 8.19 12.97 -15.47
#